data_AF-B8BQH8-F1
#
_entry.id   AF-B8BQH8-F1
#
_cell.length_a   1.000
_cell.length_b   1.000
_cell.length_c   1.000
_cell.angle_alpha   90.00
_cell.angle_beta   90.00
_cell.angle_gamma   90.00
#
_symmetry.space_group_name_H-M   'P 1'
#
loop_
_entity.id
_entity.type
_entity.pdbx_description
1 polymer ?
#
loop_
_entity_poly.entity_id
_entity_poly.type
_entity_poly.pdbx_seq_one_letter_code
_entity_poly.pdbx_strand_id
1 'polypeptide(L)' 'VVFETTHGPIDVNLFCKECPTTTRTFLQLCLDGYYDGMIFHRILSDFLIQTG' A
#
# COMPACT_ATOMS: atom_id res chain seq x y z
N VAL A 1 6.31 -0.89 6.28
CA VAL A 1 5.86 0.41 5.74
C VAL A 1 4.58 0.76 6.47
N VAL A 2 4.46 1.99 6.95
CA VAL A 2 3.27 2.45 7.68
C VAL A 2 2.42 3.27 6.72
N PHE A 3 1.16 2.89 6.54
CA PHE A 3 0.20 3.69 5.81
C PHE A 3 -0.67 4.48 6.77
N GLU A 4 -0.57 5.82 6.70
CA GLU A 4 -1.48 6.70 7.42
C GLU A 4 -2.77 6.86 6.60
N THR A 5 -3.86 6.23 7.06
CA THR A 5 -5.15 6.32 6.39
C THR A 5 -6.15 7.14 7.23
N THR A 6 -7.25 7.56 6.60
CA THR A 6 -8.33 8.26 7.29
C THR A 6 -9.00 7.45 8.40
N HIS A 7 -8.83 6.12 8.40
CA HIS A 7 -9.40 5.21 9.38
C HIS A 7 -8.35 4.68 10.38
N GLY A 8 -7.12 5.16 10.31
CA GLY A 8 -6.02 4.80 11.20
C GLY A 8 -4.77 4.29 10.47
N PRO A 9 -3.66 4.09 11.22
CA PRO A 9 -2.41 3.60 10.66
C PRO A 9 -2.47 2.09 10.37
N ILE A 10 -1.84 1.66 9.28
CA ILE A 10 -1.70 0.25 8.90
C ILE A 10 -0.23 -0.10 8.72
N ASP A 11 0.28 -1.02 9.54
CA ASP A 11 1.64 -1.54 9.43
C ASP A 11 1.71 -2.74 8.48
N VAL A 12 2.48 -2.59 7.39
CA VAL A 12 2.66 -3.62 6.37
C VAL A 12 4.10 -4.10 6.33
N ASN A 13 4.28 -5.42 6.48
CA ASN A 13 5.56 -6.10 6.26
C ASN A 13 5.66 -6.61 4.84
N LEU A 14 6.79 -6.33 4.18
CA LEU A 14 7.04 -6.73 2.80
C LEU A 14 8.01 -7.91 2.75
N PHE A 15 7.68 -8.89 1.92
CA PHE A 15 8.51 -10.06 1.64
C PHE A 15 9.57 -9.71 0.58
N CYS A 16 10.56 -8.90 0.99
CA CYS A 16 11.57 -8.36 0.09
C CYS A 16 12.47 -9.42 -0.55
N LYS A 17 12.63 -10.59 0.08
CA LYS A 17 13.49 -11.67 -0.43
C LYS A 17 12.78 -12.46 -1.52
N GLU A 18 11.49 -12.69 -1.35
CA GLU A 18 10.63 -13.49 -2.22
C GLU A 18 10.19 -12.68 -3.45
N CYS A 19 9.85 -11.40 -3.25
CA CYS A 19 9.33 -10.51 -4.31
C CYS A 19 10.15 -9.22 -4.46
N PRO A 20 11.47 -9.29 -4.74
CA PRO A 20 12.37 -8.14 -4.65
C PRO A 20 12.03 -7.01 -5.63
N THR A 21 11.60 -7.35 -6.86
CA THR A 21 11.27 -6.34 -7.89
C THR A 21 10.03 -5.55 -7.51
N THR A 22 8.94 -6.23 -7.17
CA THR A 22 7.67 -5.59 -6.78
C THR A 22 7.85 -4.76 -5.52
N THR A 23 8.53 -5.31 -4.50
CA THR A 23 8.79 -4.59 -3.26
C THR A 23 9.65 -3.34 -3.49
N ARG A 24 10.66 -3.40 -4.36
CA ARG A 24 11.48 -2.23 -4.72
C ARG A 24 10.65 -1.13 -5.38
N THR A 25 9.85 -1.48 -6.41
CA THR A 25 9.01 -0.50 -7.10
C THR A 25 7.99 0.13 -6.16
N PHE A 26 7.35 -0.69 -5.33
CA PHE A 26 6.41 -0.22 -4.33
C PHE A 26 7.05 0.76 -3.33
N LEU A 27 8.23 0.42 -2.79
CA LEU A 27 8.96 1.32 -1.89
C LEU A 27 9.35 2.63 -2.57
N GLN A 28 9.75 2.59 -3.84
CA GLN A 28 10.06 3.80 -4.60
C GLN A 28 8.83 4.71 -4.74
N LEU A 29 7.68 4.16 -5.12
CA LEU A 29 6.42 4.91 -5.23
C LEU A 29 5.99 5.51 -3.89
N CYS A 30 6.21 4.79 -2.78
CA CYS A 30 5.98 5.33 -1.44
C CYS A 30 6.91 6.51 -1.11
N LEU A 31 8.20 6.42 -1.44
CA LEU A 31 9.17 7.49 -1.20
C LEU A 31 8.90 8.73 -2.06
N ASP A 32 8.38 8.53 -3.27
CA ASP A 32 8.01 9.60 -4.19
C ASP A 32 6.65 10.26 -3.83
N GLY A 33 5.99 9.81 -2.75
CA GLY A 33 4.69 10.33 -2.31
C GLY A 33 3.53 9.98 -3.25
N TYR A 34 3.69 8.99 -4.13
CA TYR A 34 2.70 8.65 -5.17
C TYR A 34 1.33 8.26 -4.59
N TYR A 35 1.33 7.60 -3.43
CA TYR A 35 0.11 7.11 -2.79
C TYR A 35 -0.59 8.14 -1.90
N ASP A 36 -0.01 9.34 -1.74
CA ASP A 36 -0.56 10.37 -0.86
C ASP A 36 -1.87 10.92 -1.44
N GLY A 37 -2.94 10.87 -0.63
CA GLY A 37 -4.28 11.32 -1.02
C GLY A 37 -5.04 10.35 -1.94
N MET A 38 -4.49 9.17 -2.25
CA MET A 38 -5.21 8.14 -3.00
C MET A 38 -6.37 7.58 -2.18
N ILE A 39 -7.52 7.41 -2.82
CA ILE A 39 -8.72 6.82 -2.19
C ILE A 39 -8.77 5.31 -2.43
N PHE A 40 -9.46 4.61 -1.53
CA PHE A 40 -9.88 3.22 -1.77
C PHE A 40 -11.12 3.22 -2.68
N HIS A 41 -10.89 3.09 -3.99
CA HIS A 41 -11.96 3.23 -4.98
C HIS A 41 -12.80 1.96 -5.16
N ARG A 42 -12.33 0.81 -4.68
CA ARG A 42 -13.06 -0.46 -4.79
C ARG A 42 -13.03 -1.23 -3.48
N ILE A 43 -14.23 -1.53 -2.99
CA ILE A 43 -14.47 -2.24 -1.73
C ILE A 43 -15.46 -3.36 -2.03
N LEU A 44 -15.01 -4.60 -1.81
CA LEU A 44 -15.81 -5.81 -1.83
C LEU A 44 -15.82 -6.37 -0.41
N SER A 45 -16.96 -6.27 0.27
CA SER A 45 -17.13 -6.77 1.62
C SER A 45 -16.72 -8.23 1.71
N ASP A 46 -15.99 -8.57 2.77
CA ASP A 46 -15.47 -9.92 3.05
C ASP A 46 -14.50 -10.48 2.00
N PHE A 47 -13.96 -9.64 1.11
CA PHE A 47 -13.07 -10.09 0.04
C PHE A 47 -11.84 -9.21 -0.15
N LEU A 48 -12.02 -7.95 -0.55
CA LEU A 48 -10.92 -7.10 -1.02
C LEU A 48 -11.24 -5.62 -0.86
N ILE A 49 -10.22 -4.87 -0.46
CA ILE A 49 -10.13 -3.42 -0.68
C ILE A 49 -8.97 -3.14 -1.63
N GLN A 50 -9.19 -2.24 -2.59
CA GLN A 50 -8.20 -1.90 -3.61
C GLN A 50 -8.00 -0.38 -3.66
N THR A 51 -6.73 0.01 -3.72
CA THR A 51 -6.23 1.38 -3.90
C THR A 51 -4.94 1.33 -4.72
N GLY A 52 -4.35 2.49 -4.98
CA GLY A 52 -3.23 2.67 -5.90
C GLY A 52 -3.71 2.95 -7.31
#